data_AF-A0A8T3QN33-F1
#
_entry.id   AF-A0A8T3QN33-F1
#
_cell.length_a   1.000
_cell.length_b   1.000
_cell.length_c   1.000
_cell.angle_alpha   90.00
_cell.angle_beta   90.00
_cell.angle_gamma   90.00
#
_symmetry.space_group_name_H-M   'P 1'
#
loop_
_entity.id
_entity.type
_entity.pdbx_description
1 polymer ?
#
loop_
_entity_poly.entity_id
_entity_poly.type
_entity_poly.pdbx_seq_one_letter_code
_entity_poly.pdbx_strand_id
1 'polypeptide(L)'
;MTDGIAAVSWGEGRIDRFWIGPDGDLLHAAFDGGRWLETESLGGTPASTPGVTAWAEDQLQVFAVFPDGELWNRYWDGTSWHPWESLAGVLDPAGGAAASSWSADRIDVWAAGRDGRTWHRWWDGRSWVPWEQLED
;
A
#
# COMPACT_ATOMS: atom_id res chain seq x y z
N MET A 1 5.66 -3.85 17.25
CA MET A 1 6.04 -3.85 15.82
C MET A 1 5.17 -4.87 15.13
N THR A 2 4.49 -4.46 14.06
CA THR A 2 3.83 -5.39 13.15
C THR A 2 4.89 -5.97 12.22
N ASP A 3 5.21 -7.26 12.33
CA ASP A 3 6.20 -7.97 11.50
C ASP A 3 5.68 -8.29 10.08
N GLY A 4 4.85 -7.40 9.54
CA GLY A 4 4.18 -7.62 8.28
C GLY A 4 5.09 -7.33 7.09
N ILE A 5 5.04 -8.21 6.10
CA ILE A 5 5.70 -8.05 4.80
C ILE A 5 4.65 -8.05 3.70
N ALA A 6 4.83 -7.21 2.69
CA ALA A 6 4.03 -7.22 1.48
C ALA A 6 4.96 -7.30 0.26
N ALA A 7 4.47 -7.92 -0.81
CA ALA A 7 5.22 -8.01 -2.05
C ALA A 7 4.29 -7.96 -3.26
N VAL A 8 4.78 -7.42 -4.36
CA VAL A 8 4.07 -7.37 -5.65
C VAL A 8 5.03 -7.65 -6.80
N SER A 9 4.48 -8.16 -7.90
CA SER A 9 5.17 -8.21 -9.19
C SER A 9 4.32 -7.44 -10.20
N TRP A 10 4.95 -6.63 -11.03
CA TRP A 10 4.31 -5.94 -12.16
C TRP A 10 4.82 -6.42 -13.53
N GLY A 11 5.87 -7.24 -13.55
CA GLY A 11 6.51 -7.73 -14.77
C GLY A 11 7.38 -8.96 -14.51
N GLU A 12 7.80 -9.62 -15.59
CA GLU A 12 8.71 -10.76 -15.51
C GLU A 12 10.05 -10.34 -14.89
N GLY A 13 10.56 -11.15 -13.95
CA GLY A 13 11.84 -10.87 -13.31
C GLY A 13 11.82 -9.73 -12.29
N ARG A 14 10.63 -9.23 -11.91
CA ARG A 14 10.46 -8.16 -10.93
C ARG A 14 9.62 -8.56 -9.72
N ILE A 15 10.14 -8.29 -8.53
CA ILE A 15 9.40 -8.35 -7.26
C ILE A 15 9.75 -7.10 -6.45
N ASP A 16 8.75 -6.37 -5.98
CA ASP A 16 8.93 -5.25 -5.04
C ASP A 16 8.46 -5.71 -3.66
N ARG A 17 9.30 -5.55 -2.64
CA ARG A 17 9.06 -6.01 -1.27
C ARG A 17 9.03 -4.85 -0.30
N PHE A 18 8.05 -4.84 0.59
CA PHE A 18 7.79 -3.78 1.56
C PHE A 18 7.68 -4.35 2.97
N TRP A 19 8.31 -3.71 3.94
CA TRP A 19 8.23 -4.10 5.36
C TRP A 19 8.51 -2.89 6.26
N ILE A 20 8.10 -2.98 7.53
CA ILE A 20 8.39 -1.93 8.51
C ILE A 20 9.80 -2.15 9.07
N GLY A 21 10.64 -1.12 8.95
CA GLY A 21 12.01 -1.11 9.42
C GLY A 21 12.14 -0.98 10.95
N PRO A 22 13.35 -1.16 11.49
CA PRO A 22 13.62 -1.00 12.92
C PRO A 22 13.30 0.41 13.43
N ASP A 23 13.41 1.43 12.57
CA ASP A 23 13.11 2.82 12.89
C ASP A 23 11.60 3.16 12.70
N GLY A 24 10.79 2.16 12.33
CA GLY A 24 9.35 2.28 12.13
C GLY A 24 8.94 2.79 10.75
N ASP A 25 9.90 3.11 9.88
CA ASP A 25 9.68 3.55 8.51
C ASP A 25 9.32 2.39 7.57
N LEU A 26 8.66 2.71 6.46
CA LEU A 26 8.42 1.72 5.42
C LEU A 26 9.70 1.53 4.60
N LEU A 27 10.26 0.33 4.63
CA LEU A 27 11.39 -0.06 3.79
C LEU A 27 10.92 -0.73 2.52
N HIS A 28 11.67 -0.50 1.44
CA HIS A 28 11.45 -1.07 0.13
C HIS A 28 12.75 -1.69 -0.41
N ALA A 29 12.65 -2.87 -1.02
CA ALA A 29 13.70 -3.40 -1.86
C ALA A 29 13.08 -4.15 -3.03
N ALA A 30 13.71 -4.06 -4.19
CA ALA A 30 13.23 -4.74 -5.38
C ALA A 30 14.21 -5.78 -5.90
N PHE A 31 13.65 -6.89 -6.37
CA PHE A 31 14.35 -7.88 -7.18
C PHE A 31 14.24 -7.47 -8.65
N ASP A 32 15.36 -7.39 -9.34
CA ASP A 32 15.43 -7.03 -10.75
C ASP A 32 16.41 -7.95 -11.47
N GLY A 33 15.88 -8.78 -12.37
CA GLY A 33 16.68 -9.55 -13.33
C GLY A 33 17.72 -10.49 -12.70
N GLY A 34 17.44 -11.06 -11.53
CA GLY A 34 18.32 -12.03 -10.87
C GLY A 34 18.99 -11.56 -9.58
N ARG A 35 18.80 -10.31 -9.15
CA ARG A 35 19.37 -9.78 -7.91
C ARG A 35 18.42 -8.84 -7.19
N TRP A 36 18.59 -8.73 -5.88
CA TRP A 36 17.98 -7.65 -5.10
C TRP A 36 18.80 -6.36 -5.25
N LEU A 37 18.12 -5.25 -5.42
CA LEU A 37 18.67 -3.90 -5.35
C LEU A 37 18.87 -3.48 -3.89
N GLU A 38 19.59 -2.38 -3.70
CA GLU A 38 19.77 -1.78 -2.37
C GLU A 38 18.42 -1.43 -1.75
N THR A 39 18.32 -1.61 -0.43
CA THR A 39 17.13 -1.22 0.32
C THR A 39 17.05 0.29 0.44
N GLU A 40 15.88 0.85 0.23
CA GLU A 40 15.59 2.27 0.45
C GLU A 40 14.51 2.45 1.52
N SER A 41 14.60 3.56 2.25
CA SER A 41 13.52 4.02 3.13
C SER A 41 12.53 4.85 2.33
N LEU A 42 11.26 4.49 2.39
CA LEU A 42 10.15 5.28 1.86
C LEU A 42 9.56 6.23 2.92
N GLY A 43 10.16 6.27 4.11
CA GLY A 43 9.73 7.09 5.24
C GLY A 43 8.37 6.69 5.79
N GLY A 44 7.71 7.66 6.45
CA GLY A 44 6.47 7.42 7.20
C GLY A 44 6.71 6.66 8.50
N THR A 45 5.65 6.42 9.27
CA THR A 45 5.67 5.54 10.45
C THR A 45 4.37 4.74 10.52
N PRO A 46 4.13 3.82 9.58
CA PRO A 46 2.88 3.06 9.55
C PRO A 46 2.68 2.25 10.83
N ALA A 47 1.42 2.15 11.28
CA ALA A 47 1.05 1.35 12.44
C ALA A 47 0.70 -0.11 12.06
N SER A 48 0.39 -0.34 10.79
CA SER A 48 -0.08 -1.62 10.27
C SER A 48 0.91 -2.29 9.31
N THR A 49 0.69 -3.57 9.03
CA THR A 49 1.25 -4.24 7.85
C THR A 49 0.86 -3.48 6.57
N PRO A 50 1.80 -3.25 5.63
CA PRO A 50 1.48 -2.62 4.36
C PRO A 50 0.65 -3.55 3.46
N GLY A 51 -0.17 -2.97 2.59
CA GLY A 51 -0.75 -3.62 1.42
C GLY A 51 -0.15 -3.01 0.16
N VAL A 52 0.07 -3.80 -0.89
CA VAL A 52 0.61 -3.29 -2.17
C VAL A 52 -0.10 -3.94 -3.35
N THR A 53 -0.27 -3.17 -4.43
CA THR A 53 -0.70 -3.70 -5.72
C THR A 53 -0.02 -2.95 -6.87
N ALA A 54 0.03 -3.56 -8.04
CA ALA A 54 0.53 -2.96 -9.26
C ALA A 54 -0.64 -2.77 -10.21
N TRP A 55 -0.75 -1.59 -10.82
CA TRP A 55 -1.84 -1.28 -11.75
C TRP A 55 -1.38 -1.22 -13.20
N ALA A 56 -0.07 -1.17 -13.45
CA ALA A 56 0.54 -1.29 -14.76
C ALA A 56 1.99 -1.79 -14.64
N GLU A 57 2.62 -2.07 -15.78
CA GLU A 57 4.06 -2.32 -15.83
C GLU A 57 4.82 -1.10 -15.27
N ASP A 58 5.78 -1.36 -14.40
CA ASP A 58 6.59 -0.36 -13.70
C ASP A 58 5.79 0.65 -12.86
N GLN A 59 4.58 0.27 -12.40
CA GLN A 59 3.70 1.14 -11.65
C GLN A 59 2.98 0.39 -10.52
N LEU A 60 3.17 0.86 -9.28
CA LEU A 60 2.66 0.20 -8.08
C LEU A 60 2.36 1.17 -6.94
N GLN A 61 1.40 0.81 -6.08
CA GLN A 61 0.94 1.62 -4.95
C GLN A 61 1.01 0.81 -3.67
N VAL A 62 1.62 1.40 -2.64
CA VAL A 62 1.64 0.85 -1.29
C VAL A 62 0.70 1.65 -0.39
N PHE A 63 0.03 0.93 0.50
CA PHE A 63 -0.95 1.43 1.44
C PHE A 63 -0.59 0.96 2.84
N ALA A 64 -0.83 1.79 3.84
CA ALA A 64 -0.78 1.36 5.22
C ALA A 64 -1.65 2.26 6.10
N VAL A 65 -2.14 1.72 7.22
CA VAL A 65 -2.84 2.51 8.23
C VAL A 65 -1.82 3.15 9.15
N PHE A 66 -1.94 4.45 9.38
CA PHE A 66 -1.02 5.21 10.24
C PHE A 66 -1.59 5.34 11.66
N PRO A 67 -0.80 5.81 12.65
CA PRO A 67 -1.25 5.92 14.04
C PRO A 67 -2.50 6.80 14.27
N ASP A 68 -2.81 7.70 13.33
CA ASP A 68 -4.03 8.51 13.32
C ASP A 68 -5.29 7.69 13.01
N GLY A 69 -5.15 6.49 12.44
CA GLY A 69 -6.25 5.64 11.98
C GLY A 69 -6.72 5.96 10.56
N GLU A 70 -5.97 6.76 9.81
CA GLU A 70 -6.23 6.99 8.39
C GLU A 70 -5.44 5.99 7.54
N LEU A 71 -5.97 5.64 6.37
CA LEU A 71 -5.19 4.95 5.35
C LEU A 71 -4.32 5.99 4.64
N TRP A 72 -3.03 5.74 4.55
CA TRP A 72 -2.12 6.53 3.74
C TRP A 72 -1.62 5.69 2.57
N ASN A 73 -1.39 6.35 1.44
CA ASN A 73 -0.82 5.73 0.25
C ASN A 73 0.44 6.47 -0.22
N ARG A 74 1.28 5.76 -0.96
CA ARG A 74 2.37 6.30 -1.77
C ARG A 74 2.53 5.40 -2.98
N TYR A 75 2.91 5.97 -4.13
CA TYR A 75 3.00 5.21 -5.37
C TYR A 75 4.28 5.51 -6.16
N TRP A 76 4.67 4.53 -6.97
CA TRP A 76 5.74 4.59 -7.96
C TRP A 76 5.12 4.73 -9.34
N ASP A 77 5.56 5.73 -10.11
CA ASP A 77 5.03 6.07 -11.43
C ASP A 77 5.90 5.61 -12.61
N GLY A 78 6.89 4.75 -12.36
CA GLY A 78 7.92 4.35 -13.33
C GLY A 78 9.16 5.25 -13.33
N THR A 79 9.14 6.36 -12.61
CA THR A 79 10.27 7.30 -12.54
C THR A 79 10.67 7.62 -11.09
N SER A 80 9.69 7.82 -10.21
CA SER A 80 9.93 8.22 -8.84
C SER A 80 8.81 7.81 -7.90
N TRP A 81 9.16 7.70 -6.62
CA TRP A 81 8.21 7.55 -5.54
C TRP A 81 7.56 8.90 -5.18
N HIS A 82 6.24 9.03 -5.31
CA HIS A 82 5.48 10.23 -4.93
C HIS A 82 5.34 10.39 -3.41
N PRO A 83 5.08 11.58 -2.83
CA PRO A 83 4.91 11.70 -1.37
C PRO A 83 3.78 10.83 -0.80
N TRP A 84 3.80 10.62 0.52
CA TRP A 84 2.67 10.02 1.22
C TRP A 84 1.45 10.94 1.18
N GLU A 85 0.29 10.37 0.86
CA GLU A 85 -1.00 11.06 0.81
C GLU A 85 -2.03 10.33 1.67
N SER A 86 -2.76 11.08 2.49
CA SER A 86 -3.87 10.54 3.27
C SER A 86 -5.07 10.25 2.35
N LEU A 87 -5.61 9.04 2.48
CA LEU A 87 -6.90 8.62 1.96
C LEU A 87 -7.99 8.65 3.05
N ALA A 88 -7.75 9.39 4.14
CA ALA A 88 -8.65 9.50 5.29
C ALA A 88 -9.09 8.12 5.83
N GLY A 89 -10.19 8.10 6.58
CA GLY A 89 -10.80 6.89 7.12
C GLY A 89 -10.78 6.86 8.65
N VAL A 90 -11.51 5.91 9.23
CA VAL A 90 -11.52 5.62 10.67
C VAL A 90 -11.24 4.13 10.84
N LEU A 91 -9.99 3.77 10.55
CA LEU A 91 -9.52 2.39 10.44
C LEU A 91 -8.81 1.95 11.72
N ASP A 92 -8.74 0.63 11.90
CA ASP A 92 -7.94 0.00 12.93
C ASP A 92 -6.44 0.15 12.58
N PRO A 93 -5.64 0.87 13.38
CA PRO A 93 -4.20 1.01 13.15
C PRO A 93 -3.45 -0.33 13.14
N ALA A 94 -4.02 -1.41 13.69
CA ALA A 94 -3.47 -2.75 13.62
C ALA A 94 -4.00 -3.59 12.43
N GLY A 95 -5.04 -3.12 11.73
CA GLY A 95 -5.87 -3.91 10.80
C GLY A 95 -5.27 -4.21 9.43
N GLY A 96 -4.11 -3.63 9.10
CA GLY A 96 -3.47 -3.79 7.79
C GLY A 96 -4.29 -3.20 6.63
N ALA A 97 -3.76 -3.34 5.41
CA ALA A 97 -4.48 -3.05 4.19
C ALA A 97 -4.31 -4.20 3.20
N ALA A 98 -5.36 -4.52 2.45
CA ALA A 98 -5.29 -5.38 1.28
C ALA A 98 -5.56 -4.54 0.04
N ALA A 99 -4.82 -4.75 -1.04
CA ALA A 99 -4.97 -3.97 -2.27
C ALA A 99 -5.00 -4.88 -3.50
N SER A 100 -5.77 -4.50 -4.50
CA SER A 100 -5.86 -5.21 -5.78
C SER A 100 -6.05 -4.23 -6.93
N SER A 101 -5.70 -4.67 -8.13
CA SER A 101 -5.95 -3.98 -9.38
C SER A 101 -6.37 -5.01 -10.41
N TRP A 102 -7.33 -4.64 -11.26
CA TRP A 102 -7.81 -5.49 -12.36
C TRP A 102 -7.66 -4.83 -13.73
N SER A 103 -7.23 -3.58 -13.80
CA SER A 103 -6.92 -2.87 -15.06
C SER A 103 -6.04 -1.65 -14.80
N ALA A 104 -5.49 -1.10 -15.89
CA ALA A 104 -4.78 0.17 -15.85
C ALA A 104 -5.66 1.27 -15.25
N ASP A 105 -5.05 2.11 -14.41
CA ASP A 105 -5.73 3.20 -13.69
C ASP A 105 -6.89 2.74 -12.79
N ARG A 106 -6.87 1.49 -12.31
CA ARG A 106 -7.83 0.98 -11.34
C ARG A 106 -7.12 0.33 -10.15
N ILE A 107 -7.43 0.80 -8.95
CA ILE A 107 -6.87 0.28 -7.71
C ILE A 107 -7.98 0.22 -6.67
N ASP A 108 -8.14 -0.93 -6.04
CA ASP A 108 -9.10 -1.18 -4.96
C ASP A 108 -8.31 -1.48 -3.68
N VAL A 109 -8.74 -0.90 -2.56
CA VAL A 109 -8.11 -1.10 -1.24
C VAL A 109 -9.16 -1.38 -0.17
N TRP A 110 -8.86 -2.34 0.69
CA TRP A 110 -9.67 -2.75 1.82
C TRP A 110 -8.89 -2.62 3.12
N ALA A 111 -9.58 -2.23 4.18
CA ALA A 111 -9.04 -2.17 5.54
C ALA A 111 -10.13 -2.44 6.59
N ALA A 112 -9.74 -2.91 7.76
CA ALA A 112 -10.65 -3.04 8.89
C ALA A 112 -10.90 -1.66 9.52
N GLY A 113 -12.18 -1.34 9.72
CA GLY A 113 -12.62 -0.18 10.49
C GLY A 113 -12.43 -0.38 11.99
N ARG A 114 -12.40 0.70 12.76
CA ARG A 114 -12.42 0.61 14.25
C ARG A 114 -13.71 -0.01 14.79
N ASP A 115 -14.74 -0.09 13.96
CA ASP A 115 -16.00 -0.77 14.24
C ASP A 115 -15.95 -2.29 13.96
N GLY A 116 -14.79 -2.81 13.54
CA GLY A 116 -14.59 -4.22 13.24
C GLY A 116 -15.15 -4.66 11.88
N ARG A 117 -15.61 -3.73 11.04
CA ARG A 117 -16.15 -4.02 9.71
C ARG A 117 -15.12 -3.83 8.61
N THR A 118 -15.35 -4.41 7.45
CA THR A 118 -14.52 -4.17 6.28
C THR A 118 -14.97 -2.92 5.54
N TRP A 119 -14.02 -2.03 5.31
CA TRP A 119 -14.20 -0.83 4.51
C TRP A 119 -13.43 -0.96 3.20
N HIS A 120 -14.00 -0.42 2.14
CA HIS A 120 -13.46 -0.45 0.79
C HIS A 120 -13.39 0.96 0.21
N ARG A 121 -12.31 1.26 -0.52
CA ARG A 121 -12.13 2.49 -1.30
C ARG A 121 -11.41 2.14 -2.59
N TRP A 122 -11.67 2.89 -3.67
CA TRP A 122 -10.98 2.65 -4.93
C TRP A 122 -10.67 3.93 -5.70
N TRP A 123 -9.64 3.84 -6.55
CA TRP A 123 -9.31 4.79 -7.59
C TRP A 123 -10.07 4.44 -8.88
N ASP A 124 -10.81 5.39 -9.44
CA ASP A 124 -11.64 5.18 -10.64
C ASP A 124 -10.99 5.67 -11.95
N GLY A 125 -9.69 5.97 -11.92
CA GLY A 125 -8.96 6.59 -13.03
C GLY A 125 -8.96 8.12 -12.99
N ARG A 126 -9.71 8.74 -12.07
CA ARG A 126 -9.78 10.21 -11.93
C ARG A 126 -9.68 10.67 -10.49
N SER A 127 -10.27 9.92 -9.56
CA SER A 127 -10.33 10.27 -8.15
C SER A 127 -10.49 9.04 -7.27
N TRP A 128 -10.09 9.18 -6.01
CA TRP A 128 -10.43 8.23 -4.97
C TRP A 128 -11.90 8.38 -4.58
N VAL A 129 -12.72 7.40 -4.93
CA VAL A 129 -14.15 7.37 -4.57
C VAL A 129 -14.30 7.29 -3.04
N PRO A 130 -15.34 7.86 -2.41
CA PRO A 130 -15.51 7.78 -0.96
C PRO A 130 -15.51 6.35 -0.42
N TRP A 131 -15.09 6.20 0.83
CA TRP A 131 -15.14 4.93 1.56
C TRP A 131 -16.57 4.38 1.59
N GLU A 132 -16.69 3.09 1.27
CA GLU A 132 -17.91 2.31 1.48
C GLU A 132 -17.67 1.21 2.51
N GLN A 133 -18.65 1.00 3.38
CA GLN A 133 -18.66 -0.14 4.28
C GLN A 133 -19.22 -1.33 3.50
N LEU A 134 -18.53 -2.46 3.54
CA LEU A 134 -19.06 -3.71 3.01
C LEU A 134 -19.89 -4.39 4.10
N GLU A 135 -21.10 -4.82 3.75
CA GLU A 135 -21.94 -5.65 4.61
C GLU A 135 -21.55 -7.12 4.41
N ASP A 136 -21.38 -7.84 5.52
CA ASP A 136 -21.34 -9.31 5.53
C ASP A 136 -22.77 -9.87 5.57
#